data_AF-A0A955DWD5-F1
#
_entry.id   AF-A0A955DWD5-F1
#
_cell.length_a   1.000
_cell.length_b   1.000
_cell.length_c   1.000
_cell.angle_alpha   90.00
_cell.angle_beta   90.00
_cell.angle_gamma   90.00
#
_symmetry.space_group_name_H-M   'P 1'
#
loop_
_entity.id
_entity.type
_entity.pdbx_description
1 polymer ?
#
loop_
_entity_poly.entity_id
_entity_poly.type
_entity_poly.pdbx_seq_one_letter_code
_entity_poly.pdbx_strand_id
1 'polypeptide(L)'
;AGDETTQLTWMDAQRDGVTFTPRHGKAVEINALWIHGMGCVDRARPGRWEACRSKAIESFRSSFRKGDGLHDVLVPPHWTPSREVRPNQVFAASLEFGPLTDAERRGVASVVDATLRVAVGLRTLDATDPGYRARYEGPIFERDGAYHNGTAWPWLSGALIEAWWRVGEATRARAVLEGLLGEVGRVITDHVPEIYDAEATDGAHRPDGCPAQAWSVAEILRTSALLIRQ
;
A
#
# COMPACT_ATOMS: atom_id res chain seq x y z
N ALA A 1 -6.05 -0.87 -18.61
CA ALA A 1 -5.90 -2.19 -19.25
C ALA A 1 -6.65 -3.22 -18.42
N GLY A 2 -6.99 -4.36 -19.01
CA GLY A 2 -7.73 -5.45 -18.35
C GLY A 2 -9.21 -5.16 -18.13
N ASP A 3 -9.85 -6.12 -17.49
CA ASP A 3 -11.26 -6.15 -17.08
C ASP A 3 -11.39 -6.79 -15.67
N GLU A 4 -12.62 -6.97 -15.20
CA GLU A 4 -12.95 -7.54 -13.89
C GLU A 4 -12.43 -8.98 -13.68
N THR A 5 -12.02 -9.67 -14.73
CA THR A 5 -11.46 -11.03 -14.67
C THR A 5 -9.92 -11.04 -14.69
N THR A 6 -9.27 -9.88 -14.68
CA THR A 6 -7.79 -9.79 -14.78
C THR A 6 -7.09 -9.42 -13.47
N GLN A 7 -5.91 -10.01 -13.24
CA GLN A 7 -5.05 -9.78 -12.06
C GLN A 7 -3.78 -8.98 -12.42
N LEU A 8 -3.93 -7.68 -12.66
CA LEU A 8 -2.84 -6.85 -13.23
C LEU A 8 -1.95 -6.12 -12.20
N THR A 9 -2.22 -6.28 -10.91
CA THR A 9 -1.52 -5.55 -9.83
C THR A 9 -1.04 -6.54 -8.76
N TRP A 10 -0.25 -6.10 -7.79
CA TRP A 10 0.23 -7.00 -6.72
C TRP A 10 -0.90 -7.66 -5.89
N MET A 11 -2.10 -7.09 -5.92
CA MET A 11 -3.30 -7.75 -5.41
C MET A 11 -3.83 -8.70 -6.50
N ASP A 12 -3.20 -9.87 -6.66
CA ASP A 12 -3.36 -10.75 -7.82
C ASP A 12 -4.01 -12.12 -7.52
N ALA A 13 -4.67 -12.28 -6.38
CA ALA A 13 -5.38 -13.53 -6.09
C ALA A 13 -6.52 -13.81 -7.09
N GLN A 14 -6.46 -14.97 -7.74
CA GLN A 14 -7.51 -15.52 -8.60
C GLN A 14 -7.64 -17.03 -8.42
N ARG A 15 -8.89 -17.51 -8.40
CA ARG A 15 -9.18 -18.95 -8.37
C ARG A 15 -10.50 -19.28 -9.03
N ASP A 16 -10.56 -20.37 -9.77
CA ASP A 16 -11.78 -20.90 -10.40
C ASP A 16 -12.54 -19.84 -11.23
N GLY A 17 -11.80 -18.96 -11.92
CA GLY A 17 -12.36 -17.87 -12.73
C GLY A 17 -12.78 -16.62 -11.93
N VAL A 18 -12.59 -16.60 -10.61
CA VAL A 18 -12.89 -15.47 -9.73
C VAL A 18 -11.62 -14.68 -9.44
N THR A 19 -11.57 -13.42 -9.89
CA THR A 19 -10.57 -12.45 -9.45
C THR A 19 -11.08 -11.76 -8.19
N PHE A 20 -10.38 -11.94 -7.06
CA PHE A 20 -10.89 -11.46 -5.76
C PHE A 20 -10.71 -9.96 -5.53
N THR A 21 -9.74 -9.35 -6.23
CA THR A 21 -9.43 -7.92 -6.12
C THR A 21 -9.13 -7.32 -7.50
N PRO A 22 -10.12 -7.22 -8.39
CA PRO A 22 -9.90 -6.68 -9.72
C PRO A 22 -9.54 -5.20 -9.64
N ARG A 23 -8.33 -4.85 -10.09
CA ARG A 23 -7.81 -3.47 -10.12
C ARG A 23 -7.44 -3.05 -11.54
N HIS A 24 -8.26 -3.45 -12.50
CA HIS A 24 -8.14 -3.06 -13.90
C HIS A 24 -8.49 -1.58 -14.10
N GLY A 25 -8.00 -0.99 -15.19
CA GLY A 25 -8.10 0.45 -15.43
C GLY A 25 -6.86 1.22 -14.97
N LYS A 26 -7.03 2.20 -14.08
CA LYS A 26 -5.96 3.07 -13.58
C LYS A 26 -5.77 2.88 -12.07
N ALA A 27 -4.85 2.01 -11.66
CA ALA A 27 -4.47 1.83 -10.27
C ALA A 27 -3.67 3.03 -9.74
N VAL A 28 -3.95 3.44 -8.50
CA VAL A 28 -3.38 4.66 -7.90
C VAL A 28 -1.85 4.64 -7.84
N GLU A 29 -1.26 3.52 -7.42
CA GLU A 29 0.18 3.37 -7.26
C GLU A 29 0.91 3.33 -8.60
N ILE A 30 0.32 2.73 -9.64
CA ILE A 30 0.92 2.68 -10.98
C ILE A 30 1.00 4.08 -11.59
N ASN A 31 -0.06 4.89 -11.43
CA ASN A 31 -0.05 6.28 -11.91
C ASN A 31 0.93 7.14 -11.11
N ALA A 32 1.01 6.95 -9.79
CA ALA A 32 1.96 7.67 -8.95
C ALA A 32 3.42 7.30 -9.28
N LEU A 33 3.71 6.01 -9.49
CA LEU A 33 5.02 5.51 -9.90
C LEU A 33 5.42 6.04 -11.28
N TRP A 34 4.48 6.14 -12.21
CA TRP A 34 4.75 6.73 -13.53
C TRP A 34 5.14 8.21 -13.43
N ILE A 35 4.41 9.00 -12.62
CA ILE A 35 4.74 10.41 -12.34
C ILE A 35 6.11 10.54 -11.66
N HIS A 36 6.41 9.67 -10.70
CA HIS A 36 7.69 9.62 -10.03
C HIS A 36 8.82 9.28 -11.02
N GLY A 37 8.62 8.27 -11.87
CA GLY A 37 9.58 7.86 -12.89
C GLY A 37 9.91 8.97 -13.87
N MET A 38 8.92 9.75 -14.32
CA MET A 38 9.18 10.95 -15.14
C MET A 38 10.04 11.97 -14.38
N GLY A 39 9.77 12.20 -13.10
CA GLY A 39 10.58 13.11 -12.27
C GLY A 39 12.03 12.63 -12.10
N CYS A 40 12.25 11.32 -11.94
CA CYS A 40 13.59 10.73 -11.92
C CYS A 40 14.32 10.94 -13.25
N VAL A 41 13.63 10.78 -14.38
CA VAL A 41 14.22 11.06 -15.70
C VAL A 41 14.54 12.55 -15.84
N ASP A 42 13.66 13.44 -15.42
CA ASP A 42 13.88 14.89 -15.47
C ASP A 42 15.05 15.33 -14.57
N ARG A 43 15.25 14.70 -13.41
CA ARG A 43 16.45 14.92 -12.57
C ARG A 43 17.74 14.61 -13.34
N ALA A 44 17.75 13.55 -14.15
CA ALA A 44 18.93 13.16 -14.94
C ALA A 44 19.02 13.89 -16.30
N ARG A 45 17.89 14.33 -16.85
CA ARG A 45 17.75 14.97 -18.17
C ARG A 45 16.68 16.08 -18.08
N PRO A 46 17.05 17.27 -17.59
CA PRO A 46 16.09 18.35 -17.34
C PRO A 46 15.21 18.69 -18.55
N GLY A 47 13.92 18.88 -18.30
CA GLY A 47 12.93 19.29 -19.31
C GLY A 47 12.45 18.19 -20.26
N ARG A 48 12.94 16.95 -20.15
CA ARG A 48 12.57 15.87 -21.08
C ARG A 48 11.09 15.50 -21.00
N TRP A 49 10.54 15.46 -19.79
CA TRP A 49 9.16 15.04 -19.52
C TRP A 49 8.37 16.05 -18.69
N GLU A 50 8.95 17.20 -18.34
CA GLU A 50 8.36 18.18 -17.43
C GLU A 50 6.91 18.53 -17.79
N ALA A 51 6.63 18.87 -19.05
CA ALA A 51 5.27 19.22 -19.50
C ALA A 51 4.30 18.04 -19.41
N CYS A 52 4.75 16.81 -19.68
CA CYS A 52 3.95 15.60 -19.56
C CYS A 52 3.67 15.28 -18.09
N ARG A 53 4.69 15.39 -17.24
CA ARG A 53 4.61 15.18 -15.80
C ARG A 53 3.66 16.16 -15.14
N SER A 54 3.72 17.45 -15.48
CA SER A 54 2.81 18.47 -14.94
C SER A 54 1.34 18.16 -15.25
N LYS A 55 1.04 17.78 -16.51
CA LYS A 55 -0.31 17.34 -16.90
C LYS A 55 -0.75 16.08 -16.16
N ALA A 56 0.16 15.13 -15.96
CA ALA A 56 -0.11 13.90 -15.23
C ALA A 56 -0.42 14.16 -13.75
N ILE A 57 0.30 15.08 -13.10
CA ILE A 57 0.05 15.50 -11.72
C ILE A 57 -1.33 16.13 -11.58
N GLU A 58 -1.67 17.06 -12.47
CA GLU A 58 -2.99 17.71 -12.47
C GLU A 58 -4.12 16.69 -12.66
N SER A 59 -3.98 15.81 -13.65
CA SER A 59 -4.96 14.74 -13.89
C SER A 59 -5.06 13.79 -12.70
N PHE A 60 -3.94 13.39 -12.09
CA PHE A 60 -3.93 12.53 -10.91
C PHE A 60 -4.72 13.15 -9.75
N ARG A 61 -4.41 14.41 -9.40
CA ARG A 61 -5.06 15.09 -8.27
C ARG A 61 -6.55 15.34 -8.52
N SER A 62 -6.94 15.62 -9.76
CA SER A 62 -8.36 15.79 -10.11
C SER A 62 -9.16 14.48 -10.05
N SER A 63 -8.54 13.34 -10.38
CA SER A 63 -9.26 12.08 -10.57
C SER A 63 -9.20 11.14 -9.36
N PHE A 64 -8.10 11.14 -8.60
CA PHE A 64 -7.89 10.20 -7.50
C PHE A 64 -8.23 10.76 -6.12
N ARG A 65 -8.36 12.08 -5.92
CA ARG A 65 -8.63 12.64 -4.59
C ARG A 65 -9.96 12.16 -4.00
N LYS A 66 -9.92 11.72 -2.75
CA LYS A 66 -11.08 11.24 -1.97
C LYS A 66 -11.00 11.75 -0.53
N GLY A 67 -11.54 12.94 -0.26
CA GLY A 67 -11.35 13.61 1.02
C GLY A 67 -9.86 13.84 1.29
N ASP A 68 -9.37 13.40 2.45
CA ASP A 68 -7.93 13.42 2.79
C ASP A 68 -7.15 12.24 2.19
N GLY A 69 -7.82 11.23 1.64
CA GLY A 69 -7.21 10.06 1.01
C GLY A 69 -7.28 10.07 -0.52
N LEU A 70 -7.02 8.90 -1.11
CA LEU A 70 -7.17 8.66 -2.55
C LEU A 70 -8.09 7.46 -2.83
N HIS A 71 -8.77 7.52 -3.97
CA HIS A 71 -9.39 6.34 -4.59
C HIS A 71 -8.31 5.31 -4.95
N ASP A 72 -8.64 4.04 -4.83
CA ASP A 72 -7.68 2.95 -5.06
C ASP A 72 -7.46 2.69 -6.56
N VAL A 73 -8.54 2.74 -7.35
CA VAL A 73 -8.52 2.50 -8.80
C VAL A 73 -9.62 3.30 -9.50
N LEU A 74 -9.36 3.73 -10.73
CA LEU A 74 -10.38 4.27 -11.64
C LEU A 74 -10.74 3.23 -12.70
N VAL A 75 -12.00 2.81 -12.70
CA VAL A 75 -12.51 1.66 -13.46
C VAL A 75 -13.13 2.13 -14.79
N PRO A 76 -12.75 1.55 -15.94
CA PRO A 76 -13.36 1.85 -17.23
C PRO A 76 -14.84 1.38 -17.29
N PRO A 77 -15.61 1.81 -18.30
CA PRO A 77 -15.25 2.75 -19.36
C PRO A 77 -15.32 4.22 -18.95
N HIS A 78 -15.95 4.53 -17.81
CA HIS A 78 -16.22 5.90 -17.38
C HIS A 78 -15.20 6.47 -16.39
N TRP A 79 -14.12 5.73 -16.12
CA TRP A 79 -13.12 6.07 -15.09
C TRP A 79 -13.77 6.26 -13.71
N THR A 80 -14.73 5.41 -13.38
CA THR A 80 -15.47 5.44 -12.13
C THR A 80 -14.51 5.15 -10.98
N PRO A 81 -14.40 6.05 -9.99
CA PRO A 81 -13.52 5.83 -8.86
C PRO A 81 -14.06 4.75 -7.92
N SER A 82 -13.16 3.90 -7.44
CA SER A 82 -13.47 2.86 -6.46
C SER A 82 -13.86 3.45 -5.10
N ARG A 83 -14.68 2.72 -4.34
CA ARG A 83 -15.23 3.20 -3.05
C ARG A 83 -14.42 2.70 -1.86
N GLU A 84 -13.69 1.63 -2.05
CA GLU A 84 -12.85 0.95 -1.08
C GLU A 84 -11.77 1.91 -0.56
N VAL A 85 -11.37 1.73 0.70
CA VAL A 85 -10.17 2.34 1.25
C VAL A 85 -9.12 1.23 1.36
N ARG A 86 -8.04 1.38 0.60
CA ARG A 86 -6.97 0.39 0.45
C ARG A 86 -5.61 1.05 0.69
N PRO A 87 -4.57 0.27 1.05
CA PRO A 87 -3.29 0.83 1.41
C PRO A 87 -2.50 1.37 0.21
N ASN A 88 -2.86 1.02 -1.03
CA ASN A 88 -2.12 1.38 -2.24
C ASN A 88 -1.91 2.90 -2.43
N GLN A 89 -2.81 3.72 -1.89
CA GLN A 89 -2.65 5.18 -1.89
C GLN A 89 -1.37 5.65 -1.20
N VAL A 90 -0.82 4.88 -0.26
CA VAL A 90 0.39 5.24 0.49
C VAL A 90 1.62 5.36 -0.42
N PHE A 91 1.66 4.62 -1.54
CA PHE A 91 2.72 4.77 -2.53
C PHE A 91 2.74 6.18 -3.13
N ALA A 92 1.58 6.79 -3.39
CA ALA A 92 1.53 8.16 -3.88
C ALA A 92 2.10 9.16 -2.85
N ALA A 93 1.94 8.87 -1.56
CA ALA A 93 2.43 9.69 -0.46
C ALA A 93 3.92 9.47 -0.13
N SER A 94 4.49 8.33 -0.49
CA SER A 94 5.89 7.97 -0.19
C SER A 94 6.89 8.40 -1.26
N LEU A 95 6.46 8.76 -2.47
CA LEU A 95 7.38 9.01 -3.61
C LEU A 95 7.93 10.43 -3.62
N GLU A 96 9.24 10.60 -3.77
CA GLU A 96 9.91 11.92 -3.84
C GLU A 96 9.27 12.85 -4.89
N PHE A 97 9.28 12.40 -6.14
CA PHE A 97 8.63 13.09 -7.27
C PHE A 97 7.16 12.71 -7.46
N GLY A 98 6.48 12.31 -6.39
CA GLY A 98 5.06 11.95 -6.41
C GLY A 98 4.12 13.11 -6.79
N PRO A 99 2.82 12.82 -6.96
CA PRO A 99 1.83 13.82 -7.40
C PRO A 99 1.30 14.71 -6.27
N LEU A 100 1.65 14.42 -5.02
CA LEU A 100 1.03 15.04 -3.83
C LEU A 100 1.89 16.15 -3.23
N THR A 101 1.23 17.19 -2.74
CA THR A 101 1.85 18.18 -1.83
C THR A 101 2.05 17.59 -0.43
N ASP A 102 2.85 18.22 0.41
CA ASP A 102 3.09 17.74 1.79
C ASP A 102 1.81 17.68 2.64
N ALA A 103 0.86 18.60 2.42
CA ALA A 103 -0.44 18.56 3.06
C ALA A 103 -1.24 17.33 2.62
N GLU A 104 -1.26 17.02 1.32
CA GLU A 104 -1.94 15.84 0.77
C GLU A 104 -1.26 14.53 1.20
N ARG A 105 0.08 14.50 1.26
CA ARG A 105 0.84 13.36 1.80
C ARG A 105 0.45 13.08 3.25
N ARG A 106 0.36 14.13 4.08
CA ARG A 106 -0.07 14.03 5.47
C ARG A 106 -1.51 13.53 5.59
N GLY A 107 -2.41 13.99 4.72
CA GLY A 107 -3.79 13.50 4.65
C GLY A 107 -3.85 12.01 4.33
N VAL A 108 -3.18 11.57 3.26
CA VAL A 108 -3.15 10.17 2.83
C VAL A 108 -2.53 9.28 3.90
N ALA A 109 -1.39 9.68 4.46
CA ALA A 109 -0.74 8.94 5.53
C ALA A 109 -1.65 8.85 6.77
N SER A 110 -2.37 9.93 7.12
CA SER A 110 -3.31 9.92 8.25
C SER A 110 -4.47 8.95 8.02
N VAL A 111 -5.06 8.92 6.82
CA VAL A 111 -6.12 7.98 6.47
C VAL A 111 -5.62 6.54 6.60
N VAL A 112 -4.49 6.22 5.97
CA VAL A 112 -3.93 4.85 5.99
C VAL A 112 -3.54 4.43 7.41
N ASP A 113 -2.89 5.30 8.18
CA ASP A 113 -2.45 5.03 9.55
C ASP A 113 -3.66 4.84 10.49
N ALA A 114 -4.72 5.62 10.32
CA ALA A 114 -5.91 5.54 11.17
C ALA A 114 -6.82 4.35 10.83
N THR A 115 -6.99 4.01 9.55
CA THR A 115 -7.99 3.01 9.13
C THR A 115 -7.40 1.64 8.84
N LEU A 116 -6.14 1.56 8.38
CA LEU A 116 -5.55 0.31 7.89
C LEU A 116 -4.41 -0.22 8.75
N ARG A 117 -3.76 0.60 9.57
CA ARG A 117 -2.62 0.13 10.35
C ARG A 117 -3.04 -0.87 11.44
N VAL A 118 -2.21 -1.91 11.57
CA VAL A 118 -2.13 -2.80 12.72
C VAL A 118 -0.68 -2.95 13.16
N ALA A 119 -0.42 -3.64 14.26
CA ALA A 119 0.93 -3.78 14.81
C ALA A 119 1.93 -4.41 13.81
N VAL A 120 1.44 -5.35 13.00
CA VAL A 120 2.25 -6.20 12.12
C VAL A 120 2.28 -5.76 10.65
N GLY A 121 1.59 -4.66 10.30
CA GLY A 121 1.47 -4.25 8.89
C GLY A 121 0.28 -3.36 8.62
N LEU A 122 -0.13 -3.31 7.34
CA LEU A 122 -1.35 -2.62 6.92
C LEU A 122 -2.39 -3.62 6.42
N ARG A 123 -3.64 -3.47 6.89
CA ARG A 123 -4.81 -4.13 6.31
C ARG A 123 -4.91 -3.80 4.83
N THR A 124 -5.27 -4.79 4.03
CA THR A 124 -5.46 -4.63 2.57
C THR A 124 -6.79 -4.01 2.18
N LEU A 125 -7.73 -3.95 3.12
CA LEU A 125 -9.05 -3.34 2.98
C LEU A 125 -9.50 -2.79 4.34
N ASP A 126 -10.23 -1.68 4.34
CA ASP A 126 -10.85 -1.09 5.53
C ASP A 126 -11.82 -2.09 6.19
N ALA A 127 -11.72 -2.22 7.52
CA ALA A 127 -12.51 -3.17 8.30
C ALA A 127 -14.02 -2.88 8.28
N THR A 128 -14.42 -1.66 7.89
CA THR A 128 -15.82 -1.28 7.71
C THR A 128 -16.40 -1.67 6.35
N ASP A 129 -15.56 -2.09 5.41
CA ASP A 129 -16.01 -2.53 4.09
C ASP A 129 -16.69 -3.91 4.17
N PRO A 130 -17.84 -4.13 3.52
CA PRO A 130 -18.51 -5.43 3.52
C PRO A 130 -17.68 -6.58 2.96
N GLY A 131 -16.68 -6.29 2.12
CA GLY A 131 -15.74 -7.28 1.58
C GLY A 131 -14.62 -7.67 2.55
N TYR A 132 -14.53 -7.03 3.72
CA TYR A 132 -13.45 -7.27 4.68
C TYR A 132 -13.44 -8.70 5.22
N ARG A 133 -12.27 -9.35 5.13
CA ARG A 133 -11.98 -10.68 5.64
C ARG A 133 -10.71 -10.63 6.48
N ALA A 134 -10.89 -10.56 7.79
CA ALA A 134 -9.81 -10.42 8.77
C ALA A 134 -8.82 -11.59 8.82
N ARG A 135 -9.26 -12.79 8.45
CA ARG A 135 -8.55 -14.04 8.68
C ARG A 135 -8.27 -14.79 7.38
N TYR A 136 -7.03 -15.25 7.24
CA TYR A 136 -6.60 -16.08 6.12
C TYR A 136 -6.70 -17.57 6.48
N GLU A 137 -7.93 -18.10 6.48
CA GLU A 137 -8.19 -19.49 6.90
C GLU A 137 -9.22 -20.21 6.04
N GLY A 138 -9.35 -21.52 6.27
CA GLY A 138 -10.28 -22.38 5.55
C GLY A 138 -9.73 -22.92 4.23
N PRO A 139 -10.63 -23.41 3.35
CA PRO A 139 -10.26 -23.87 2.02
C PRO A 139 -9.53 -22.80 1.23
N ILE A 140 -8.76 -23.23 0.24
CA ILE A 140 -7.87 -22.34 -0.50
C ILE A 140 -8.59 -21.19 -1.24
N PHE A 141 -9.85 -21.40 -1.65
CA PHE A 141 -10.69 -20.35 -2.22
C PHE A 141 -11.04 -19.24 -1.21
N GLU A 142 -11.30 -19.62 0.05
CA GLU A 142 -11.59 -18.64 1.12
C GLU A 142 -10.34 -17.86 1.52
N ARG A 143 -9.21 -18.56 1.58
CA ARG A 143 -7.88 -17.96 1.79
C ARG A 143 -7.57 -16.94 0.71
N ASP A 144 -7.66 -17.29 -0.57
CA ASP A 144 -7.46 -16.34 -1.68
C ASP A 144 -8.46 -15.17 -1.63
N GLY A 145 -9.68 -15.44 -1.19
CA GLY A 145 -10.69 -14.42 -0.93
C GLY A 145 -10.30 -13.42 0.14
N ALA A 146 -9.52 -13.80 1.15
CA ALA A 146 -9.02 -12.92 2.21
C ALA A 146 -7.66 -12.28 1.90
N TYR A 147 -6.84 -12.91 1.05
CA TYR A 147 -5.43 -12.58 0.82
C TYR A 147 -5.14 -11.10 0.51
N HIS A 148 -6.05 -10.41 -0.16
CA HIS A 148 -6.01 -8.96 -0.39
C HIS A 148 -7.30 -8.22 -0.01
N ASN A 149 -8.17 -8.84 0.79
CA ASN A 149 -9.41 -8.23 1.26
C ASN A 149 -9.49 -8.15 2.79
N GLY A 150 -8.37 -8.08 3.48
CA GLY A 150 -8.38 -7.78 4.89
C GLY A 150 -7.12 -8.17 5.64
N THR A 151 -6.37 -9.17 5.16
CA THR A 151 -5.08 -9.55 5.75
C THR A 151 -4.14 -8.34 5.85
N ALA A 152 -3.27 -8.40 6.86
CA ALA A 152 -2.25 -7.39 7.09
C ALA A 152 -0.93 -7.78 6.40
N TRP A 153 -0.35 -6.83 5.66
CA TRP A 153 0.90 -7.02 4.92
C TRP A 153 2.00 -6.12 5.50
N PRO A 154 3.13 -6.68 6.00
CA PRO A 154 4.19 -5.90 6.62
C PRO A 154 4.92 -4.94 5.66
N TRP A 155 5.19 -5.37 4.42
CA TRP A 155 5.99 -4.57 3.48
C TRP A 155 5.35 -3.22 3.11
N LEU A 156 4.01 -3.14 3.10
CA LEU A 156 3.28 -1.90 2.81
C LEU A 156 3.57 -0.78 3.81
N SER A 157 3.88 -1.15 5.06
CA SER A 157 4.24 -0.21 6.11
C SER A 157 5.49 0.59 5.77
N GLY A 158 6.39 0.08 4.92
CA GLY A 158 7.59 0.80 4.54
C GLY A 158 7.30 2.08 3.75
N ALA A 159 6.27 2.05 2.90
CA ALA A 159 5.79 3.24 2.22
C ALA A 159 5.05 4.20 3.17
N LEU A 160 4.33 3.70 4.19
CA LEU A 160 3.74 4.55 5.24
C LEU A 160 4.81 5.26 6.08
N ILE A 161 5.85 4.54 6.47
CA ILE A 161 7.00 5.09 7.19
C ILE A 161 7.64 6.22 6.39
N GLU A 162 7.89 6.00 5.10
CA GLU A 162 8.48 7.03 4.23
C GLU A 162 7.53 8.21 4.00
N ALA A 163 6.21 7.97 3.86
CA ALA A 163 5.23 9.04 3.76
C ALA A 163 5.26 9.95 5.00
N TRP A 164 5.30 9.38 6.20
CA TRP A 164 5.45 10.15 7.45
C TRP A 164 6.78 10.88 7.54
N TRP A 165 7.88 10.20 7.20
CA TRP A 165 9.22 10.79 7.18
C TRP A 165 9.29 12.02 6.28
N ARG A 166 8.72 11.95 5.06
CA ARG A 166 8.73 13.05 4.08
C ARG A 166 8.03 14.32 4.57
N VAL A 167 6.99 14.17 5.40
CA VAL A 167 6.25 15.32 5.95
C VAL A 167 6.77 15.77 7.32
N GLY A 168 7.92 15.26 7.75
CA GLY A 168 8.58 15.65 9.00
C GLY A 168 8.05 14.94 10.26
N GLU A 169 7.24 13.88 10.12
CA GLU A 169 6.58 13.20 11.24
C GLU A 169 7.39 11.96 11.69
N ALA A 170 8.66 12.17 12.07
CA ALA A 170 9.60 11.10 12.41
C ALA A 170 9.12 10.20 13.56
N THR A 171 8.40 10.75 14.54
CA THR A 171 7.82 9.96 15.66
C THR A 171 6.77 8.97 15.16
N ARG A 172 5.90 9.38 14.23
CA ARG A 172 4.91 8.47 13.63
C ARG A 172 5.59 7.40 12.79
N ALA A 173 6.58 7.79 11.99
CA ALA A 173 7.40 6.88 11.20
C ALA A 173 8.07 5.80 12.07
N ARG A 174 8.71 6.19 13.19
CA ARG A 174 9.34 5.25 14.14
C ARG A 174 8.33 4.32 14.79
N ALA A 175 7.17 4.83 15.20
CA ALA A 175 6.13 3.99 15.79
C ALA A 175 5.65 2.88 14.84
N VAL A 176 5.55 3.17 13.53
CA VAL A 176 5.21 2.13 12.53
C VAL A 176 6.32 1.08 12.46
N LEU A 177 7.58 1.52 12.39
CA LEU A 177 8.75 0.63 12.32
C LEU A 177 8.90 -0.25 13.57
N GLU A 178 8.67 0.30 14.77
CA GLU A 178 8.76 -0.44 16.04
C GLU A 178 7.79 -1.62 16.10
N GLY A 179 6.57 -1.45 15.57
CA GLY A 179 5.60 -2.54 15.45
C GLY A 179 6.13 -3.71 14.61
N LEU A 180 6.74 -3.40 13.46
CA LEU A 180 7.34 -4.39 12.57
C LEU A 180 8.58 -5.06 13.17
N LEU A 181 9.44 -4.29 13.83
CA LEU A 181 10.63 -4.83 14.50
C LEU A 181 10.26 -5.82 15.59
N GLY A 182 9.11 -5.62 16.26
CA GLY A 182 8.57 -6.57 17.22
C GLY A 182 8.27 -7.96 16.64
N GLU A 183 8.09 -8.07 15.32
CA GLU A 183 7.77 -9.31 14.61
C GLU A 183 8.99 -10.05 14.03
N VAL A 184 10.14 -9.38 13.93
CA VAL A 184 11.37 -9.97 13.37
C VAL A 184 11.80 -11.16 14.23
N GLY A 185 11.99 -12.31 13.61
CA GLY A 185 12.46 -13.50 14.31
C GLY A 185 11.38 -14.30 15.05
N ARG A 186 10.10 -13.87 15.02
CA ARG A 186 9.04 -14.57 15.77
C ARG A 186 8.68 -15.95 15.21
N VAL A 187 8.76 -16.13 13.89
CA VAL A 187 8.46 -17.41 13.22
C VAL A 187 9.76 -18.08 12.74
N ILE A 188 10.59 -17.34 12.02
CA ILE A 188 11.91 -17.77 11.55
C ILE A 188 12.91 -16.68 11.94
N THR A 189 14.07 -17.09 12.46
CA THR A 189 15.19 -16.20 12.83
C THR A 189 15.48 -15.17 11.75
N ASP A 190 15.59 -13.90 12.13
CA ASP A 190 15.90 -12.76 11.25
C ASP A 190 14.93 -12.52 10.07
N HIS A 191 13.77 -13.15 10.11
CA HIS A 191 12.76 -13.06 9.05
C HIS A 191 11.42 -12.54 9.57
N VAL A 192 10.60 -12.07 8.63
CA VAL A 192 9.21 -11.64 8.85
C VAL A 192 8.32 -12.38 7.85
N PRO A 193 7.18 -12.93 8.30
CA PRO A 193 6.13 -13.49 7.46
C PRO A 193 5.63 -12.54 6.37
N GLU A 194 5.00 -13.14 5.36
CA GLU A 194 4.40 -12.45 4.23
C GLU A 194 3.12 -11.71 4.62
N ILE A 195 2.24 -12.40 5.35
CA ILE A 195 0.95 -11.89 5.79
C ILE A 195 0.66 -12.27 7.22
N TYR A 196 -0.28 -11.55 7.79
CA TYR A 196 -0.87 -11.82 9.08
C TYR A 196 -2.39 -11.70 9.00
N ASP A 197 -3.08 -12.43 9.88
CA ASP A 197 -4.45 -12.07 10.23
C ASP A 197 -4.47 -10.64 10.78
N ALA A 198 -5.35 -9.81 10.22
CA ALA A 198 -5.39 -8.39 10.58
C ALA A 198 -5.98 -8.12 11.95
N GLU A 199 -6.83 -9.02 12.48
CA GLU A 199 -7.36 -8.89 13.83
C GLU A 199 -6.62 -9.81 14.79
N ALA A 200 -6.13 -9.24 15.89
CA ALA A 200 -5.41 -10.00 16.90
C ALA A 200 -6.36 -10.93 17.66
N THR A 201 -5.88 -12.14 17.97
CA THR A 201 -6.53 -13.07 18.91
C THR A 201 -5.58 -13.23 20.10
N ASP A 202 -6.08 -13.06 21.32
CA ASP A 202 -5.29 -13.13 22.55
C ASP A 202 -4.03 -12.24 22.54
N GLY A 203 -4.15 -11.06 21.92
CA GLY A 203 -3.07 -10.07 21.86
C GLY A 203 -2.01 -10.32 20.78
N ALA A 204 -2.17 -11.33 19.92
CA ALA A 204 -1.25 -11.63 18.83
C ALA A 204 -1.96 -11.71 17.47
N HIS A 205 -1.27 -11.25 16.43
CA HIS A 205 -1.68 -11.47 15.05
C HIS A 205 -1.11 -12.81 14.58
N ARG A 206 -1.95 -13.69 14.01
CA ARG A 206 -1.49 -14.99 13.50
C ARG A 206 -0.71 -14.79 12.18
N PRO A 207 0.55 -15.23 12.08
CA PRO A 207 1.30 -15.18 10.83
C PRO A 207 0.85 -16.31 9.88
N ASP A 208 0.86 -16.05 8.58
CA ASP A 208 0.58 -17.04 7.53
C ASP A 208 1.31 -16.68 6.22
N GLY A 209 1.07 -17.44 5.14
CA GLY A 209 1.74 -17.29 3.87
C GLY A 209 3.20 -17.75 3.93
N CYS A 210 4.07 -17.11 3.16
CA CYS A 210 5.50 -17.38 3.23
C CYS A 210 6.09 -16.92 4.59
N PRO A 211 6.74 -17.78 5.37
CA PRO A 211 7.24 -17.42 6.71
C PRO A 211 8.51 -16.56 6.68
N ALA A 212 9.16 -16.43 5.52
CA ALA A 212 10.38 -15.65 5.32
C ALA A 212 10.31 -14.81 4.05
N GLN A 213 9.68 -13.64 4.14
CA GLN A 213 9.31 -12.87 2.96
C GLN A 213 10.25 -11.70 2.67
N ALA A 214 10.85 -11.72 1.47
CA ALA A 214 11.93 -10.80 1.09
C ALA A 214 11.53 -9.32 1.15
N TRP A 215 10.37 -8.93 0.61
CA TRP A 215 9.95 -7.52 0.60
C TRP A 215 9.63 -6.97 2.00
N SER A 216 9.20 -7.82 2.94
CA SER A 216 8.87 -7.41 4.31
C SER A 216 10.16 -7.07 5.05
N VAL A 217 11.17 -7.94 4.96
CA VAL A 217 12.50 -7.70 5.52
C VAL A 217 13.18 -6.51 4.85
N ALA A 218 13.11 -6.41 3.51
CA ALA A 218 13.72 -5.31 2.77
C ALA A 218 13.15 -3.95 3.17
N GLU A 219 11.83 -3.83 3.35
CA GLU A 219 11.20 -2.57 3.74
C GLU A 219 11.55 -2.17 5.18
N ILE A 220 11.69 -3.12 6.11
CA ILE A 220 12.18 -2.86 7.47
C ILE A 220 13.61 -2.33 7.42
N LEU A 221 14.50 -2.97 6.67
CA LEU A 221 15.91 -2.53 6.54
C LEU A 221 16.02 -1.16 5.86
N ARG A 222 15.30 -0.97 4.75
CA ARG A 222 15.28 0.29 3.99
C ARG A 222 14.81 1.46 4.85
N THR A 223 13.74 1.26 5.61
CA THR A 223 13.19 2.33 6.46
C THR A 223 13.98 2.56 7.73
N SER A 224 14.61 1.52 8.29
CA SER A 224 15.59 1.68 9.37
C SER A 224 16.75 2.57 8.92
N ALA A 225 17.32 2.30 7.73
CA ALA A 225 18.38 3.13 7.16
C ALA A 225 17.91 4.57 6.86
N LEU A 226 16.67 4.75 6.39
CA LEU A 226 16.07 6.05 6.14
C LEU A 226 15.97 6.90 7.42
N LEU A 227 15.57 6.28 8.53
CA LEU A 227 15.36 6.96 9.81
C LEU A 227 16.64 7.22 10.61
N ILE A 228 17.72 6.48 10.34
CA ILE A 228 19.05 6.70 10.94
C ILE A 228 19.80 7.85 10.26
N ARG A 229 19.58 8.08 8.96
CA ARG A 229 20.28 9.11 8.17
C ARG A 229 19.74 10.54 8.34
N GLN A 230 18.79 10.77 9.27
CA GLN A 230 18.29 12.10 9.62
C GLN A 230 19.22 12.82 10.60
#